data_AF-A0A7K0SKU6-F1
#
_entry.id   AF-A0A7K0SKU6-F1
#
_cell.length_a   1.000
_cell.length_b   1.000
_cell.length_c   1.000
_cell.angle_alpha   90.00
_cell.angle_beta   90.00
_cell.angle_gamma   90.00
#
_symmetry.space_group_name_H-M   'P 1'
#
loop_
_entity.id
_entity.type
_entity.pdbx_description
1 polymer ?
#
loop_
_entity_poly.entity_id
_entity_poly.type
_entity_poly.pdbx_seq_one_letter_code
_entity_poly.pdbx_strand_id
1 'polypeptide(L)'
;MSDSMTLTEAHTGFELFSEKSIVAMRVNGELVDLAHQAQVGDVVEGVEISSPDGLDVLRHSTAHVLAQAVQRINPEAKLGIGPPVTDGFYYDFDVATAFTPEDLITLEKEMNRIVQEGQRFMRRVVTDDEARTELANEPYKLELIGLKGGSTGDDNESVEVGGAELTIYDNVDPKTGETKWKDLCRGPHLPNTRMIGQGYKLMRVAAAYWRGSEKNPSLQRIYGTGWPSKQELRDYTERLEEAHKRDHRRLGAELDLFSFPEEIGSGLPVFHPKGGVIRRAMEDYSRARHEEGGYEFVHSPHITKQNLFETSGHLAWYKDGMFPPMHLDEVRNEAGEITRAGVDYYLKPMNCPFHILIYRSQGRSYRDLPMRLFEFGGVYRYEKSGVVHGLTRVRGMTQDDAHIFTTPEKMQEELVKVLDFVLTLLRDYGLNDFYLELSTKNPEKFVGEDADWVEATETLRKAANKQNLELVLDDGGAAFYGPKISVQAKDAIGRTWQMS
;
A
#
# COMPACT_ATOMS: atom_id res chain seq x y z
N MET A 1 -18.73 -15.76 13.99
CA MET A 1 -19.83 -15.25 13.14
C MET A 1 -21.07 -15.38 13.98
N SER A 2 -21.63 -14.24 14.41
CA SER A 2 -22.88 -14.25 15.14
C SER A 2 -24.01 -14.61 14.16
N ASP A 3 -25.00 -15.36 14.64
CA ASP A 3 -26.14 -15.71 13.79
C ASP A 3 -26.96 -14.45 13.49
N SER A 4 -27.24 -14.19 12.21
CA SER A 4 -28.12 -13.10 11.79
C SER A 4 -29.56 -13.40 12.23
N MET A 5 -30.27 -12.40 12.75
CA MET A 5 -31.66 -12.54 13.19
C MET A 5 -32.57 -11.47 12.58
N THR A 6 -33.79 -11.86 12.20
CA THR A 6 -34.82 -10.90 11.78
C THR A 6 -35.63 -10.44 12.98
N LEU A 7 -35.72 -9.13 13.17
CA LEU A 7 -36.42 -8.57 14.32
C LEU A 7 -37.94 -8.64 14.19
N THR A 8 -38.59 -9.14 15.24
CA THR A 8 -40.05 -9.14 15.39
C THR A 8 -40.56 -7.94 16.19
N GLU A 9 -39.68 -7.26 16.92
CA GLU A 9 -39.94 -6.05 17.71
C GLU A 9 -38.75 -5.10 17.57
N ALA A 10 -38.97 -3.80 17.76
CA ALA A 10 -37.90 -2.81 17.67
C ALA A 10 -36.99 -2.89 18.91
N HIS A 11 -35.69 -3.07 18.68
CA HIS A 11 -34.69 -3.23 19.73
C HIS A 11 -33.42 -2.46 19.43
N THR A 12 -32.68 -2.12 20.49
CA THR A 12 -31.29 -1.67 20.34
C THR A 12 -30.33 -2.85 20.39
N GLY A 13 -29.13 -2.69 19.84
CA GLY A 13 -28.07 -3.69 19.96
C GLY A 13 -27.73 -4.03 21.42
N PHE A 14 -27.89 -3.09 22.35
CA PHE A 14 -27.71 -3.34 23.80
C PHE A 14 -28.73 -4.32 24.39
N GLU A 15 -29.92 -4.42 23.81
CA GLU A 15 -30.97 -5.36 24.25
C GLU A 15 -30.82 -6.72 23.57
N LEU A 16 -30.37 -6.72 22.32
CA LEU A 16 -30.20 -7.93 21.50
C LEU A 16 -28.97 -8.74 21.89
N PHE A 17 -27.86 -8.08 22.22
CA PHE A 17 -26.58 -8.73 22.47
C PHE A 17 -26.17 -8.60 23.94
N SER A 18 -26.13 -9.72 24.65
CA SER A 18 -25.64 -9.78 26.04
C SER A 18 -24.12 -9.95 26.14
N GLU A 19 -23.47 -10.35 25.05
CA GLU A 19 -22.04 -10.60 24.96
C GLU A 19 -21.25 -9.29 24.85
N LYS A 20 -20.32 -9.05 25.79
CA LYS A 20 -19.48 -7.85 25.80
C LYS A 20 -18.46 -7.77 24.65
N SER A 21 -18.24 -8.88 23.94
CA SER A 21 -17.41 -8.94 22.73
C SER A 21 -18.09 -8.24 21.57
N ILE A 22 -19.42 -8.14 21.56
CA ILE A 22 -20.18 -7.44 20.52
C ILE A 22 -20.11 -5.94 20.80
N VAL A 23 -19.59 -5.18 19.83
CA VAL A 23 -19.30 -3.74 19.98
C VAL A 23 -20.08 -2.84 19.03
N ALA A 24 -20.55 -3.41 17.93
CA ALA A 24 -21.39 -2.78 16.93
C ALA A 24 -22.34 -3.83 16.38
N MET A 25 -23.25 -3.43 15.50
CA MET A 25 -24.11 -4.38 14.79
C MET A 25 -24.24 -3.98 13.32
N ARG A 26 -24.55 -4.96 12.47
CA ARG A 26 -25.03 -4.67 11.11
C ARG A 26 -26.54 -4.72 11.11
N VAL A 27 -27.17 -3.73 10.48
CA VAL A 27 -28.62 -3.70 10.22
C VAL A 27 -28.79 -3.67 8.71
N ASN A 28 -29.37 -4.74 8.14
CA ASN A 28 -29.52 -4.92 6.69
C ASN A 28 -28.20 -4.77 5.90
N GLY A 29 -27.08 -5.17 6.52
CA GLY A 29 -25.73 -5.07 5.95
C GLY A 29 -24.97 -3.79 6.30
N GLU A 30 -25.62 -2.75 6.82
CA GLU A 30 -24.98 -1.48 7.19
C GLU A 30 -24.47 -1.52 8.63
N LEU A 31 -23.21 -1.11 8.85
CA LEU A 31 -22.58 -1.09 10.16
C LEU A 31 -23.05 0.12 10.98
N VAL A 32 -23.60 -0.12 12.18
CA VAL A 32 -24.17 0.91 13.08
C VAL A 32 -23.82 0.66 14.55
N ASP A 33 -23.98 1.69 15.39
CA ASP A 33 -23.76 1.59 16.84
C ASP A 33 -24.78 0.64 17.50
N LEU A 34 -24.42 0.04 18.64
CA LEU A 34 -25.38 -0.71 19.46
C LEU A 34 -26.53 0.16 20.02
N ALA A 35 -26.36 1.48 20.03
CA ALA A 35 -27.41 2.43 20.41
C ALA A 35 -28.47 2.64 19.32
N HIS A 36 -28.19 2.22 18.08
CA HIS A 36 -29.14 2.34 16.98
C HIS A 36 -30.38 1.50 17.25
N GLN A 37 -31.57 2.06 16.98
CA GLN A 37 -32.84 1.38 17.18
C GLN A 37 -33.27 0.69 15.86
N ALA A 38 -32.97 -0.60 15.76
CA ALA A 38 -33.38 -1.41 14.63
C ALA A 38 -34.90 -1.67 14.68
N GLN A 39 -35.54 -1.72 13.52
CA GLN A 39 -36.99 -1.78 13.36
C GLN A 39 -37.48 -3.19 13.07
N VAL A 40 -38.79 -3.39 13.18
CA VAL A 40 -39.44 -4.66 12.83
C VAL A 40 -39.17 -5.01 11.36
N GLY A 41 -38.67 -6.21 11.12
CA GLY A 41 -38.32 -6.72 9.79
C GLY A 41 -36.86 -6.53 9.40
N ASP A 42 -36.08 -5.75 10.16
CA ASP A 42 -34.64 -5.62 9.93
C ASP A 42 -33.90 -6.93 10.22
N VAL A 43 -32.86 -7.20 9.44
CA VAL A 43 -31.91 -8.29 9.68
C VAL A 43 -30.71 -7.74 10.43
N VAL A 44 -30.46 -8.26 11.63
CA VAL A 44 -29.40 -7.77 12.52
C VAL A 44 -28.34 -8.85 12.76
N GLU A 45 -27.08 -8.45 12.71
CA GLU A 45 -25.91 -9.29 13.03
C GLU A 45 -25.00 -8.55 14.02
N GLY A 46 -24.55 -9.24 15.07
CA GLY A 46 -23.61 -8.69 16.04
C GLY A 46 -22.18 -8.70 15.51
N VAL A 47 -21.48 -7.58 15.68
CA VAL A 47 -20.07 -7.43 15.27
C VAL A 47 -19.15 -7.58 16.48
N GLU A 48 -18.39 -8.67 16.49
CA GLU A 48 -17.37 -8.94 17.50
C GLU A 48 -16.19 -7.98 17.36
N ILE A 49 -15.64 -7.51 18.49
CA ILE A 49 -14.49 -6.59 18.55
C ILE A 49 -13.22 -7.13 17.85
N SER A 50 -13.07 -8.46 17.74
CA SER A 50 -11.96 -9.14 17.10
C SER A 50 -12.15 -9.33 15.58
N SER A 51 -13.34 -9.06 15.05
CA SER A 51 -13.59 -9.08 13.61
C SER A 51 -12.93 -7.88 12.91
N PRO A 52 -12.71 -7.90 11.58
CA PRO A 52 -12.17 -6.77 10.84
C PRO A 52 -12.91 -5.44 11.12
N ASP A 53 -14.24 -5.41 10.97
CA ASP A 53 -15.05 -4.22 11.29
C ASP A 53 -15.00 -3.86 12.78
N GLY A 54 -14.96 -4.85 13.67
CA GLY A 54 -14.81 -4.61 15.11
C GLY A 54 -13.49 -3.93 15.47
N LEU A 55 -12.39 -4.31 14.79
CA LEU A 55 -11.09 -3.67 14.94
C LEU A 55 -11.11 -2.23 14.42
N ASP A 56 -11.77 -1.97 13.30
CA ASP A 56 -11.91 -0.62 12.75
C ASP A 56 -12.71 0.28 13.70
N VAL A 57 -13.82 -0.20 14.26
CA VAL A 57 -14.60 0.52 15.29
C VAL A 57 -13.74 0.79 16.54
N LEU A 58 -12.98 -0.19 17.01
CA LEU A 58 -12.06 -0.03 18.14
C LEU A 58 -11.01 1.05 17.86
N ARG A 59 -10.36 0.99 16.70
CA ARG A 59 -9.29 1.92 16.29
C ARG A 59 -9.83 3.33 16.09
N HIS A 60 -11.00 3.47 15.49
CA HIS A 60 -11.70 4.73 15.34
C HIS A 60 -12.04 5.35 16.71
N SER A 61 -12.67 4.59 17.61
CA SER A 61 -12.91 5.06 18.99
C SER A 61 -11.63 5.44 19.73
N THR A 62 -10.53 4.75 19.48
CA THR A 62 -9.22 5.08 20.07
C THR A 62 -8.67 6.40 19.51
N ALA A 63 -8.86 6.65 18.21
CA ALA A 63 -8.51 7.92 17.58
C ALA A 63 -9.26 9.11 18.20
N HIS A 64 -10.56 8.95 18.51
CA HIS A 64 -11.34 9.97 19.22
C HIS A 64 -10.82 10.24 20.63
N VAL A 65 -10.42 9.20 21.38
CA VAL A 65 -9.81 9.40 22.70
C VAL A 65 -8.47 10.11 22.60
N LEU A 66 -7.68 9.86 21.55
CA LEU A 66 -6.47 10.62 21.26
C LEU A 66 -6.79 12.10 20.99
N ALA A 67 -7.78 12.39 20.13
CA ALA A 67 -8.18 13.75 19.82
C ALA A 67 -8.64 14.52 21.05
N GLN A 68 -9.47 13.90 21.89
CA GLN A 68 -9.88 14.45 23.18
C GLN A 68 -8.67 14.68 24.10
N ALA A 69 -7.72 13.75 24.18
CA ALA A 69 -6.52 13.89 25.00
C ALA A 69 -5.64 15.08 24.54
N VAL A 70 -5.47 15.24 23.22
CA VAL A 70 -4.76 16.38 22.64
C VAL A 70 -5.43 17.68 23.04
N GLN A 71 -6.75 17.81 22.87
CA GLN A 71 -7.46 19.05 23.21
C GLN A 71 -7.57 19.32 24.71
N ARG A 72 -7.54 18.29 25.57
CA ARG A 72 -7.42 18.48 27.02
C ARG A 72 -6.09 19.09 27.42
N ILE A 73 -5.00 18.70 26.76
CA ILE A 73 -3.64 19.21 27.03
C ILE A 73 -3.42 20.56 26.35
N ASN A 74 -3.86 20.69 25.09
CA ASN A 74 -3.74 21.88 24.27
C ASN A 74 -5.11 22.25 23.67
N PRO A 75 -5.90 23.09 24.37
CA PRO A 75 -7.23 23.50 23.90
C PRO A 75 -7.24 24.27 22.57
N GLU A 76 -6.09 24.80 22.12
CA GLU A 76 -5.99 25.52 20.85
C GLU A 76 -5.76 24.58 19.65
N ALA A 77 -5.47 23.30 19.87
CA ALA A 77 -5.27 22.32 18.81
C ALA A 77 -6.53 22.15 17.97
N LYS A 78 -6.41 22.21 16.64
CA LYS A 78 -7.52 22.00 15.72
C LYS A 78 -7.50 20.59 15.15
N LEU A 79 -8.69 20.01 15.04
CA LEU A 79 -8.89 18.63 14.61
C LEU A 79 -9.00 18.54 13.09
N GLY A 80 -8.17 17.70 12.48
CA GLY A 80 -8.28 17.29 11.09
C GLY A 80 -9.12 16.02 10.94
N ILE A 81 -8.55 14.98 10.32
CA ILE A 81 -9.19 13.68 10.08
C ILE A 81 -8.54 12.57 10.92
N GLY A 82 -9.34 11.61 11.37
CA GLY A 82 -8.91 10.55 12.28
C GLY A 82 -9.31 9.11 11.92
N PRO A 83 -9.03 8.60 10.70
CA PRO A 83 -9.54 7.31 10.28
C PRO A 83 -8.80 6.12 10.91
N PRO A 84 -9.48 4.97 11.05
CA PRO A 84 -8.79 3.69 11.22
C PRO A 84 -7.99 3.37 9.95
N VAL A 85 -6.88 2.64 10.12
CA VAL A 85 -6.05 2.12 9.03
C VAL A 85 -5.70 0.67 9.34
N THR A 86 -5.11 -0.03 8.37
CA THR A 86 -4.54 -1.36 8.61
C THR A 86 -3.62 -1.34 9.82
N ASP A 87 -3.89 -2.24 10.78
CA ASP A 87 -3.18 -2.38 12.04
C ASP A 87 -3.18 -1.17 12.99
N GLY A 88 -3.99 -0.13 12.76
CA GLY A 88 -4.04 1.01 13.66
C GLY A 88 -4.95 2.15 13.27
N PHE A 89 -4.56 3.37 13.61
CA PHE A 89 -5.26 4.61 13.28
C PHE A 89 -4.24 5.75 13.19
N TYR A 90 -4.68 6.88 12.67
CA TYR A 90 -3.98 8.14 12.89
C TYR A 90 -4.98 9.24 13.17
N TYR A 91 -4.50 10.38 13.66
CA TYR A 91 -5.28 11.61 13.74
C TYR A 91 -4.39 12.80 13.37
N ASP A 92 -4.91 13.69 12.52
CA ASP A 92 -4.25 14.92 12.09
C ASP A 92 -4.62 16.12 12.96
N PHE A 93 -3.62 16.90 13.36
CA PHE A 93 -3.79 18.07 14.20
C PHE A 93 -3.10 19.30 13.62
N ASP A 94 -3.76 20.44 13.68
CA ASP A 94 -3.11 21.74 13.51
C ASP A 94 -2.71 22.26 14.90
N VAL A 95 -1.40 22.40 15.09
CA VAL A 95 -0.79 22.80 16.36
C VAL A 95 0.34 23.79 16.09
N ALA A 96 0.41 24.82 16.93
CA ALA A 96 1.48 25.82 16.81
C ALA A 96 2.88 25.25 17.11
N THR A 97 2.96 24.22 17.95
CA THR A 97 4.20 23.51 18.28
C THR A 97 4.07 22.05 17.85
N ALA A 98 5.00 21.58 17.03
CA ALA A 98 5.02 20.20 16.55
C ALA A 98 5.19 19.21 17.71
N PHE A 99 4.53 18.06 17.62
CA PHE A 99 4.66 17.01 18.64
C PHE A 99 6.04 16.36 18.58
N THR A 100 6.53 16.00 19.76
CA THR A 100 7.77 15.24 19.97
C THR A 100 7.46 13.80 20.40
N PRO A 101 8.41 12.85 20.28
CA PRO A 101 8.25 11.51 20.84
C PRO A 101 7.91 11.52 22.35
N GLU A 102 8.43 12.49 23.10
CA GLU A 102 8.14 12.66 24.53
C GLU A 102 6.68 13.08 24.79
N ASP A 103 6.07 13.85 23.89
CA ASP A 103 4.67 14.24 24.00
C ASP A 103 3.73 13.03 23.91
N LEU A 104 4.12 11.99 23.15
CA LEU A 104 3.34 10.75 23.06
C LEU A 104 3.17 10.08 24.44
N ILE A 105 4.19 10.13 25.30
CA ILE A 105 4.12 9.59 26.67
C ILE A 105 3.12 10.38 27.51
N THR A 106 3.06 11.70 27.33
CA THR A 106 2.13 12.59 28.04
C THR A 106 0.69 12.38 27.53
N LEU A 107 0.53 12.25 26.22
CA LEU A 107 -0.75 11.96 25.58
C LEU A 107 -1.31 10.60 25.99
N GLU A 108 -0.51 9.54 26.00
CA GLU A 108 -0.94 8.22 26.47
C GLU A 108 -1.41 8.25 27.93
N LYS A 109 -0.76 9.04 28.80
CA LYS A 109 -1.23 9.21 30.19
C LYS A 109 -2.60 9.87 30.26
N GLU A 110 -2.86 10.87 29.42
CA GLU A 110 -4.17 11.54 29.37
C GLU A 110 -5.24 10.67 28.73
N MET A 111 -4.93 9.97 27.64
CA MET A 111 -5.81 8.94 27.05
C MET A 111 -6.19 7.89 28.09
N ASN A 112 -5.24 7.44 28.91
CA ASN A 112 -5.52 6.50 30.00
C ASN A 112 -6.50 7.08 31.02
N ARG A 113 -6.41 8.37 31.36
CA ARG A 113 -7.39 9.01 32.27
C ARG A 113 -8.79 9.00 31.66
N ILE A 114 -8.94 9.39 30.39
CA ILE A 114 -10.21 9.35 29.65
C ILE A 114 -10.79 7.92 29.63
N VAL A 115 -9.96 6.91 29.32
CA VAL A 115 -10.36 5.50 29.34
C VAL A 115 -10.82 5.06 30.74
N GLN A 116 -10.16 5.53 31.81
CA GLN A 116 -10.58 5.21 33.18
C GLN A 116 -11.89 5.90 33.58
N GLU A 117 -12.19 7.08 33.02
CA GLU A 117 -13.46 7.78 33.24
C GLU A 117 -14.65 7.00 32.65
N GLY A 118 -14.43 6.21 31.60
CA GLY A 118 -15.47 5.34 31.02
C GLY A 118 -16.61 6.11 30.36
N GLN A 119 -16.28 7.26 29.75
CA GLN A 119 -17.19 8.08 28.97
C GLN A 119 -17.91 7.25 27.90
N ARG A 120 -19.22 7.48 27.73
CA ARG A 120 -20.05 6.85 26.70
C ARG A 120 -19.92 7.64 25.40
N PHE A 121 -19.79 6.93 24.28
CA PHE A 121 -19.92 7.55 22.96
C PHE A 121 -21.40 7.66 22.63
N MET A 122 -21.88 8.87 22.38
CA MET A 122 -23.28 9.18 22.12
C MET A 122 -23.41 9.84 20.76
N ARG A 123 -24.01 9.13 19.79
CA ARG A 123 -24.29 9.65 18.45
C ARG A 123 -25.48 10.61 18.51
N ARG A 124 -25.33 11.79 17.90
CA ARG A 124 -26.45 12.74 17.69
C ARG A 124 -26.47 13.24 16.25
N VAL A 125 -27.65 13.22 15.65
CA VAL A 125 -27.90 13.81 14.33
C VAL A 125 -28.04 15.31 14.48
N VAL A 126 -27.39 16.06 13.60
CA VAL A 126 -27.37 17.53 13.59
C VAL A 126 -27.62 18.05 12.18
N THR A 127 -28.21 19.24 12.12
CA THR A 127 -28.25 20.02 10.87
C THR A 127 -26.89 20.64 10.58
N ASP A 128 -26.67 21.00 9.31
CA ASP A 128 -25.46 21.69 8.88
C ASP A 128 -25.23 23.01 9.66
N ASP A 129 -26.30 23.77 9.94
CA ASP A 129 -26.21 25.04 10.69
C ASP A 129 -25.86 24.83 12.17
N GLU A 130 -26.44 23.81 12.81
CA GLU A 130 -26.08 23.42 14.18
C GLU A 130 -24.63 22.98 14.26
N ALA A 131 -24.18 22.13 13.35
CA ALA A 131 -22.80 21.66 13.30
C ALA A 131 -21.80 22.80 13.06
N ARG A 132 -22.11 23.73 12.14
CA ARG A 132 -21.27 24.92 11.88
C ARG A 132 -21.15 25.83 13.10
N THR A 133 -22.25 26.00 13.83
CA THR A 133 -22.26 26.80 15.06
C THR A 133 -21.44 26.11 16.16
N GLU A 134 -21.63 24.81 16.30
CA GLU A 134 -21.01 23.99 17.34
C GLU A 134 -19.51 23.80 17.15
N LEU A 135 -19.06 23.71 15.90
CA LEU A 135 -17.68 23.49 15.48
C LEU A 135 -17.03 24.77 14.91
N ALA A 136 -17.54 25.94 15.28
CA ALA A 136 -17.06 27.24 14.77
C ALA A 136 -15.55 27.46 14.97
N ASN A 137 -14.96 26.80 15.99
CA ASN A 137 -13.55 26.86 16.30
C ASN A 137 -12.70 25.77 15.62
N GLU A 138 -13.30 24.88 14.81
CA GLU A 138 -12.65 23.76 14.12
C GLU A 138 -12.68 23.98 12.59
N PRO A 139 -11.73 24.75 12.02
CA PRO A 139 -11.79 25.20 10.63
C PRO A 139 -11.83 24.04 9.62
N TYR A 140 -11.09 22.95 9.89
CA TYR A 140 -11.03 21.77 9.04
C TYR A 140 -12.36 21.00 9.03
N LYS A 141 -13.03 20.88 10.20
CA LYS A 141 -14.35 20.25 10.29
C LYS A 141 -15.42 21.10 9.58
N LEU A 142 -15.32 22.43 9.62
CA LEU A 142 -16.21 23.32 8.87
C LEU A 142 -16.06 23.16 7.34
N GLU A 143 -14.85 22.90 6.85
CA GLU A 143 -14.60 22.58 5.44
C GLU A 143 -15.30 21.26 5.07
N LEU A 144 -15.15 20.22 5.88
CA LEU A 144 -15.77 18.91 5.67
C LEU A 144 -17.31 19.00 5.59
N ILE A 145 -17.94 19.79 6.47
CA ILE A 145 -19.40 20.03 6.41
C ILE A 145 -19.80 20.65 5.06
N GLY A 146 -18.97 21.54 4.50
CA GLY A 146 -19.22 22.17 3.20
C GLY A 146 -19.10 21.24 1.98
N LEU A 147 -18.51 20.06 2.14
CA LEU A 147 -18.27 19.09 1.06
C LEU A 147 -19.33 17.98 1.00
N LYS A 148 -20.26 17.95 1.96
CA LYS A 148 -21.36 16.98 2.02
C LYS A 148 -22.17 16.99 0.71
N GLY A 149 -22.17 15.86 0.00
CA GLY A 149 -22.93 15.65 -1.25
C GLY A 149 -22.13 15.69 -2.55
N GLY A 150 -20.82 15.96 -2.52
CA GLY A 150 -19.93 15.82 -3.67
C GLY A 150 -19.15 14.49 -3.64
N SER A 151 -19.34 13.62 -4.63
CA SER A 151 -18.50 12.44 -4.85
C SER A 151 -17.11 12.84 -5.38
N THR A 152 -16.29 13.51 -4.56
CA THR A 152 -14.93 13.95 -4.95
C THR A 152 -13.86 13.76 -3.86
N GLY A 153 -14.18 13.16 -2.71
CA GLY A 153 -13.25 12.95 -1.60
C GLY A 153 -12.53 11.59 -1.66
N ASP A 154 -11.26 11.60 -1.26
CA ASP A 154 -10.43 10.43 -0.97
C ASP A 154 -11.08 9.58 0.16
N ASP A 155 -10.94 8.25 0.17
CA ASP A 155 -11.69 7.33 1.07
C ASP A 155 -11.63 7.72 2.57
N ASN A 156 -10.57 8.39 2.99
CA ASN A 156 -10.35 8.82 4.38
C ASN A 156 -11.30 9.93 4.86
N GLU A 157 -11.86 10.76 3.98
CA GLU A 157 -12.82 11.83 4.34
C GLU A 157 -14.21 11.26 4.67
N SER A 158 -14.55 10.10 4.10
CA SER A 158 -15.86 9.44 4.22
C SER A 158 -16.22 9.01 5.65
N VAL A 159 -15.20 8.88 6.50
CA VAL A 159 -15.28 8.54 7.92
C VAL A 159 -15.87 9.70 8.73
N GLU A 160 -15.61 10.93 8.29
CA GLU A 160 -16.05 12.17 8.93
C GLU A 160 -17.39 12.64 8.35
N VAL A 161 -17.50 12.61 7.00
CA VAL A 161 -18.68 13.04 6.24
C VAL A 161 -18.89 12.13 5.02
N GLY A 162 -20.02 11.42 4.94
CA GLY A 162 -20.25 10.47 3.83
C GLY A 162 -21.65 9.87 3.72
N GLY A 163 -22.62 10.34 4.52
CA GLY A 163 -24.00 9.85 4.52
C GLY A 163 -25.03 10.95 4.26
N ALA A 164 -26.31 10.56 4.16
CA ALA A 164 -27.42 11.51 4.01
C ALA A 164 -27.54 12.47 5.21
N GLU A 165 -27.11 12.04 6.39
CA GLU A 165 -27.18 12.78 7.66
C GLU A 165 -25.80 13.22 8.14
N LEU A 166 -25.75 14.35 8.86
CA LEU A 166 -24.55 14.83 9.54
C LEU A 166 -24.66 14.47 11.02
N THR A 167 -23.58 13.94 11.61
CA THR A 167 -23.58 13.50 13.01
C THR A 167 -22.39 14.02 13.80
N ILE A 168 -22.64 14.24 15.08
CA ILE A 168 -21.64 14.53 16.09
C ILE A 168 -21.66 13.40 17.11
N TYR A 169 -20.47 12.96 17.53
CA TYR A 169 -20.32 12.03 18.65
C TYR A 169 -19.88 12.79 19.89
N ASP A 170 -20.71 12.70 20.92
CA ASP A 170 -20.43 13.26 22.23
C ASP A 170 -19.79 12.17 23.12
N ASN A 171 -18.66 12.49 23.75
CA ASN A 171 -18.14 11.70 24.85
C ASN A 171 -18.76 12.20 26.15
N VAL A 172 -19.68 11.41 26.71
CA VAL A 172 -20.52 11.81 27.85
C VAL A 172 -20.10 11.07 29.12
N ASP A 173 -19.96 11.80 30.23
CA ASP A 173 -19.73 11.21 31.54
C ASP A 173 -20.98 10.42 31.97
N PRO A 174 -20.88 9.09 32.18
CA PRO A 174 -22.04 8.26 32.49
C PRO A 174 -22.66 8.54 33.87
N LYS A 175 -21.93 9.20 34.78
CA LYS A 175 -22.41 9.50 36.14
C LYS A 175 -23.17 10.82 36.20
N THR A 176 -22.71 11.82 35.46
CA THR A 176 -23.28 13.17 35.51
C THR A 176 -24.16 13.50 34.31
N GLY A 177 -23.99 12.79 33.18
CA GLY A 177 -24.62 13.12 31.91
C GLY A 177 -23.97 14.30 31.19
N GLU A 178 -22.84 14.80 31.66
CA GLU A 178 -22.14 15.95 31.08
C GLU A 178 -21.33 15.54 29.84
N THR A 179 -21.51 16.26 28.73
CA THR A 179 -20.65 16.13 27.54
C THR A 179 -19.27 16.68 27.84
N LYS A 180 -18.25 15.80 27.84
CA LYS A 180 -16.85 16.14 28.13
C LYS A 180 -16.08 16.55 26.87
N TRP A 181 -16.50 16.07 25.71
CA TRP A 181 -15.88 16.34 24.42
C TRP A 181 -16.83 15.92 23.29
N LYS A 182 -16.61 16.44 22.10
CA LYS A 182 -17.43 16.15 20.92
C LYS A 182 -16.62 16.28 19.65
N ASP A 183 -17.01 15.54 18.61
CA ASP A 183 -16.38 15.61 17.30
C ASP A 183 -17.37 15.29 16.18
N LEU A 184 -17.12 15.88 15.00
CA LEU A 184 -17.82 15.54 13.78
C LEU A 184 -17.36 14.15 13.35
N CYS A 185 -18.28 13.20 13.25
CA CYS A 185 -17.94 11.84 12.85
C CYS A 185 -19.22 11.08 12.49
N ARG A 186 -19.14 10.17 11.52
CA ARG A 186 -20.22 9.25 11.15
C ARG A 186 -20.35 8.05 12.11
N GLY A 187 -19.22 7.59 12.62
CA GLY A 187 -19.04 6.35 13.38
C GLY A 187 -19.26 5.09 12.52
N PRO A 188 -19.59 3.94 13.13
CA PRO A 188 -19.93 3.78 14.54
C PRO A 188 -18.73 3.78 15.49
N HIS A 189 -19.02 3.88 16.78
CA HIS A 189 -18.06 3.82 17.87
C HIS A 189 -18.34 2.68 18.84
N LEU A 190 -17.32 2.30 19.62
CA LEU A 190 -17.47 1.47 20.80
C LEU A 190 -18.52 2.06 21.75
N PRO A 191 -19.20 1.24 22.57
CA PRO A 191 -20.17 1.73 23.55
C PRO A 191 -19.62 2.74 24.57
N ASN A 192 -18.34 2.61 24.93
CA ASN A 192 -17.67 3.49 25.88
C ASN A 192 -16.15 3.37 25.78
N THR A 193 -15.46 4.37 26.34
CA THR A 193 -14.00 4.47 26.33
C THR A 193 -13.28 3.38 27.15
N ARG A 194 -13.95 2.72 28.11
CA ARG A 194 -13.32 1.65 28.91
C ARG A 194 -12.92 0.45 28.06
N MET A 195 -13.64 0.18 26.99
CA MET A 195 -13.38 -0.97 26.10
C MET A 195 -12.05 -0.83 25.34
N ILE A 196 -11.55 0.39 25.15
CA ILE A 196 -10.23 0.68 24.56
C ILE A 196 -9.08 0.24 25.48
N GLY A 197 -9.31 0.25 26.80
CA GLY A 197 -8.27 0.00 27.82
C GLY A 197 -7.67 -1.42 27.81
N GLN A 198 -8.15 -2.28 26.90
CA GLN A 198 -7.60 -3.61 26.71
C GLN A 198 -6.28 -3.59 25.94
N GLY A 199 -6.02 -2.64 25.05
CA GLY A 199 -4.74 -2.59 24.34
C GLY A 199 -4.69 -1.49 23.29
N TYR A 200 -3.92 -0.44 23.56
CA TYR A 200 -3.55 0.55 22.54
C TYR A 200 -2.15 1.09 22.82
N LYS A 201 -1.54 1.69 21.79
CA LYS A 201 -0.23 2.35 21.89
C LYS A 201 -0.10 3.46 20.84
N LEU A 202 0.45 4.61 21.21
CA LEU A 202 0.88 5.64 20.26
C LEU A 202 2.26 5.27 19.71
N MET A 203 2.41 5.38 18.39
CA MET A 203 3.53 4.79 17.66
C MET A 203 4.55 5.83 17.21
N ARG A 204 4.11 6.86 16.49
CA ARG A 204 5.00 7.89 15.92
C ARG A 204 4.25 9.15 15.57
N VAL A 205 4.99 10.24 15.42
CA VAL A 205 4.53 11.50 14.84
C VAL A 205 5.07 11.62 13.41
N ALA A 206 4.29 12.20 12.49
CA ALA A 206 4.72 12.55 11.15
C ALA A 206 4.15 13.92 10.74
N ALA A 207 4.78 14.59 9.79
CA ALA A 207 4.15 15.70 9.08
C ALA A 207 3.13 15.17 8.07
N ALA A 208 2.01 15.85 7.93
CA ALA A 208 1.00 15.59 6.92
C ALA A 208 0.57 16.92 6.29
N TYR A 209 -0.12 16.83 5.16
CA TYR A 209 -0.77 17.98 4.55
C TYR A 209 -2.26 17.75 4.51
N TRP A 210 -3.04 18.79 4.80
CA TRP A 210 -4.50 18.71 4.73
C TRP A 210 -4.93 18.21 3.34
N ARG A 211 -5.76 17.16 3.31
CA ARG A 211 -6.24 16.51 2.08
C ARG A 211 -5.13 16.05 1.13
N GLY A 212 -3.97 15.68 1.68
CA GLY A 212 -2.86 15.07 0.94
C GLY A 212 -2.13 16.00 -0.06
N SER A 213 -2.38 17.31 -0.03
CA SER A 213 -1.82 18.28 -0.98
C SER A 213 -0.84 19.22 -0.30
N GLU A 214 0.41 19.27 -0.78
CA GLU A 214 1.46 20.19 -0.30
C GLU A 214 1.10 21.68 -0.41
N LYS A 215 0.04 22.02 -1.17
CA LYS A 215 -0.48 23.38 -1.30
C LYS A 215 -1.37 23.80 -0.12
N ASN A 216 -1.80 22.83 0.69
CA ASN A 216 -2.69 23.05 1.82
C ASN A 216 -1.88 23.18 3.13
N PRO A 217 -2.52 23.64 4.23
CA PRO A 217 -1.85 23.73 5.53
C PRO A 217 -1.14 22.44 5.95
N SER A 218 0.04 22.59 6.54
CA SER A 218 0.80 21.50 7.14
C SER A 218 0.18 21.13 8.48
N LEU A 219 -0.04 19.85 8.70
CA LEU A 219 -0.59 19.27 9.92
C LEU A 219 0.43 18.32 10.57
N GLN A 220 0.20 18.02 11.84
CA GLN A 220 0.93 17.01 12.58
C GLN A 220 0.05 15.77 12.75
N ARG A 221 0.52 14.64 12.22
CA ARG A 221 -0.15 13.36 12.30
C ARG A 221 0.42 12.53 13.44
N ILE A 222 -0.44 12.05 14.33
CA ILE A 222 -0.07 11.05 15.33
C ILE A 222 -0.62 9.70 14.90
N TYR A 223 0.25 8.70 14.78
CA TYR A 223 -0.12 7.31 14.52
C TYR A 223 -0.27 6.53 15.83
N GLY A 224 -1.28 5.68 15.91
CA GLY A 224 -1.50 4.75 17.01
C GLY A 224 -1.98 3.37 16.52
N THR A 225 -2.02 2.41 17.43
CA THR A 225 -2.58 1.08 17.18
C THR A 225 -3.53 0.71 18.32
N GLY A 226 -4.54 -0.11 18.03
CA GLY A 226 -5.57 -0.55 18.98
C GLY A 226 -5.94 -2.02 18.73
N TRP A 227 -6.05 -2.79 19.82
CA TRP A 227 -6.27 -4.24 19.82
C TRP A 227 -7.27 -4.67 20.92
N PRO A 228 -8.07 -5.74 20.69
CA PRO A 228 -9.07 -6.21 21.64
C PRO A 228 -8.49 -6.68 22.98
N SER A 229 -7.20 -7.03 23.02
CA SER A 229 -6.52 -7.52 24.22
C SER A 229 -5.07 -7.03 24.34
N LYS A 230 -4.54 -7.06 25.58
CA LYS A 230 -3.13 -6.75 25.86
C LYS A 230 -2.18 -7.73 25.19
N GLN A 231 -2.62 -8.98 25.03
CA GLN A 231 -1.81 -10.01 24.40
C GLN A 231 -1.65 -9.71 22.90
N GLU A 232 -2.74 -9.40 22.19
CA GLU A 232 -2.67 -9.04 20.77
C GLU A 232 -1.84 -7.78 20.52
N LEU A 233 -1.95 -6.76 21.39
CA LEU A 233 -1.07 -5.59 21.32
C LEU A 233 0.41 -5.99 21.48
N ARG A 234 0.73 -6.87 22.44
CA ARG A 234 2.09 -7.38 22.64
C ARG A 234 2.57 -8.13 21.41
N ASP A 235 1.79 -9.08 20.91
CA ASP A 235 2.10 -9.87 19.73
C ASP A 235 2.35 -8.97 18.51
N TYR A 236 1.55 -7.91 18.34
CA TYR A 236 1.79 -6.91 17.30
C TYR A 236 3.10 -6.15 17.51
N THR A 237 3.36 -5.65 18.71
CA THR A 237 4.60 -4.91 18.99
C THR A 237 5.85 -5.78 18.87
N GLU A 238 5.78 -7.05 19.31
CA GLU A 238 6.87 -8.01 19.16
C GLU A 238 7.14 -8.29 17.68
N ARG A 239 6.09 -8.46 16.85
CA ARG A 239 6.25 -8.58 15.39
C ARG A 239 6.95 -7.36 14.77
N LEU A 240 6.58 -6.14 15.19
CA LEU A 240 7.24 -4.92 14.72
C LEU A 240 8.71 -4.84 15.15
N GLU A 241 9.04 -5.23 16.38
CA GLU A 241 10.41 -5.27 16.87
C GLU A 241 11.25 -6.31 16.11
N GLU A 242 10.71 -7.50 15.89
CA GLU A 242 11.36 -8.54 15.10
C GLU A 242 11.52 -8.11 13.63
N ALA A 243 10.56 -7.36 13.07
CA ALA A 243 10.66 -6.76 11.75
C ALA A 243 11.80 -5.75 11.67
N HIS A 244 11.89 -4.85 12.66
CA HIS A 244 12.93 -3.84 12.73
C HIS A 244 14.33 -4.44 12.93
N LYS A 245 14.45 -5.56 13.65
CA LYS A 245 15.72 -6.32 13.77
C LYS A 245 16.17 -6.92 12.45
N ARG A 246 15.25 -7.19 11.53
CA ARG A 246 15.50 -7.81 10.22
C ARG A 246 15.44 -6.81 9.06
N ASP A 247 15.40 -5.51 9.37
CA ASP A 247 15.44 -4.47 8.35
C ASP A 247 16.80 -4.48 7.65
N HIS A 248 16.79 -4.75 6.34
CA HIS A 248 18.01 -4.83 5.54
C HIS A 248 18.79 -3.53 5.53
N ARG A 249 18.17 -2.37 5.74
CA ARG A 249 18.85 -1.08 5.80
C ARG A 249 19.69 -0.98 7.07
N ARG A 250 19.13 -1.45 8.19
CA ARG A 250 19.82 -1.51 9.47
C ARG A 250 20.96 -2.53 9.41
N LEU A 251 20.66 -3.75 8.98
CA LEU A 251 21.65 -4.82 8.83
C LEU A 251 22.72 -4.45 7.79
N GLY A 252 22.33 -3.80 6.68
CA GLY A 252 23.24 -3.37 5.63
C GLY A 252 24.30 -2.39 6.14
N ALA A 253 23.90 -1.46 7.01
CA ALA A 253 24.81 -0.56 7.69
C ALA A 253 25.62 -1.27 8.80
N GLU A 254 24.98 -2.01 9.70
CA GLU A 254 25.63 -2.71 10.82
C GLU A 254 26.68 -3.74 10.36
N LEU A 255 26.41 -4.42 9.26
CA LEU A 255 27.27 -5.48 8.72
C LEU A 255 28.23 -5.00 7.61
N ASP A 256 28.17 -3.72 7.23
CA ASP A 256 29.00 -3.14 6.16
C ASP A 256 28.76 -3.82 4.79
N LEU A 257 27.49 -3.97 4.41
CA LEU A 257 27.08 -4.63 3.16
C LEU A 257 26.88 -3.63 2.01
N PHE A 258 26.21 -2.51 2.28
CA PHE A 258 25.93 -1.48 1.28
C PHE A 258 25.64 -0.13 1.95
N SER A 259 25.71 0.94 1.16
CA SER A 259 25.33 2.29 1.58
C SER A 259 24.60 3.05 0.47
N PHE A 260 24.06 4.22 0.82
CA PHE A 260 23.47 5.19 -0.09
C PHE A 260 24.14 6.56 0.11
N PRO A 261 25.32 6.81 -0.46
CA PRO A 261 25.99 8.11 -0.37
C PRO A 261 25.13 9.21 -0.97
N GLU A 262 25.03 10.34 -0.28
CA GLU A 262 24.21 11.49 -0.72
C GLU A 262 24.69 12.02 -2.08
N GLU A 263 26.00 11.97 -2.34
CA GLU A 263 26.65 12.44 -3.56
C GLU A 263 26.21 11.69 -4.81
N ILE A 264 25.75 10.44 -4.68
CA ILE A 264 25.27 9.61 -5.79
C ILE A 264 23.78 9.87 -6.04
N GLY A 265 23.03 10.13 -4.97
CA GLY A 265 21.59 10.38 -5.00
C GLY A 265 20.73 9.18 -4.58
N SER A 266 19.48 9.47 -4.22
CA SER A 266 18.55 8.50 -3.66
C SER A 266 18.25 7.33 -4.62
N GLY A 267 18.22 6.11 -4.07
CA GLY A 267 17.83 4.90 -4.78
C GLY A 267 18.95 4.30 -5.63
N LEU A 268 20.21 4.69 -5.41
CA LEU A 268 21.38 4.16 -6.10
C LEU A 268 22.34 3.56 -5.05
N PRO A 269 22.20 2.27 -4.73
CA PRO A 269 23.01 1.63 -3.68
C PRO A 269 24.46 1.39 -4.13
N VAL A 270 25.40 1.54 -3.19
CA VAL A 270 26.79 1.12 -3.36
C VAL A 270 27.02 -0.13 -2.53
N PHE A 271 27.32 -1.25 -3.19
CA PHE A 271 27.68 -2.49 -2.50
C PHE A 271 29.13 -2.44 -2.02
N HIS A 272 29.32 -2.65 -0.73
CA HIS A 272 30.64 -2.73 -0.08
C HIS A 272 31.23 -4.13 -0.27
N PRO A 273 32.51 -4.39 0.05
CA PRO A 273 33.13 -5.69 -0.22
C PRO A 273 32.34 -6.90 0.31
N LYS A 274 31.75 -6.83 1.51
CA LYS A 274 30.95 -7.92 2.07
C LYS A 274 29.63 -8.12 1.34
N GLY A 275 28.91 -7.03 1.01
CA GLY A 275 27.70 -7.12 0.18
C GLY A 275 28.00 -7.58 -1.24
N GLY A 276 29.16 -7.20 -1.78
CA GLY A 276 29.65 -7.67 -3.08
C GLY A 276 29.88 -9.18 -3.12
N VAL A 277 30.35 -9.80 -2.01
CA VAL A 277 30.45 -11.26 -1.91
C VAL A 277 29.08 -11.93 -1.97
N ILE A 278 28.09 -11.39 -1.26
CA ILE A 278 26.71 -11.93 -1.28
C ILE A 278 26.14 -11.84 -2.69
N ARG A 279 26.21 -10.64 -3.29
CA ARG A 279 25.73 -10.38 -4.65
C ARG A 279 26.39 -11.32 -5.66
N ARG A 280 27.71 -11.47 -5.60
CA ARG A 280 28.45 -12.38 -6.47
C ARG A 280 28.00 -13.83 -6.29
N ALA A 281 27.84 -14.30 -5.06
CA ALA A 281 27.40 -15.67 -4.81
C ALA A 281 26.02 -15.96 -5.42
N MET A 282 25.09 -14.99 -5.34
CA MET A 282 23.78 -15.08 -5.98
C MET A 282 23.87 -15.03 -7.51
N GLU A 283 24.67 -14.13 -8.07
CA GLU A 283 24.86 -14.01 -9.52
C GLU A 283 25.55 -15.26 -10.10
N ASP A 284 26.57 -15.80 -9.44
CA ASP A 284 27.28 -17.01 -9.85
C ASP A 284 26.34 -18.23 -9.81
N TYR A 285 25.48 -18.34 -8.79
CA TYR A 285 24.47 -19.39 -8.72
C TYR A 285 23.42 -19.26 -9.83
N SER A 286 22.81 -18.07 -9.96
CA SER A 286 21.82 -17.80 -11.01
C SER A 286 22.42 -18.06 -12.40
N ARG A 287 23.68 -17.69 -12.65
CA ARG A 287 24.39 -17.99 -13.90
C ARG A 287 24.43 -19.49 -14.19
N ALA A 288 24.89 -20.30 -13.22
CA ALA A 288 24.97 -21.75 -13.39
C ALA A 288 23.59 -22.36 -13.69
N ARG A 289 22.55 -21.93 -12.97
CA ARG A 289 21.17 -22.40 -13.18
C ARG A 289 20.65 -22.05 -14.58
N HIS A 290 20.92 -20.83 -15.06
CA HIS A 290 20.53 -20.41 -16.41
C HIS A 290 21.31 -21.17 -17.50
N GLU A 291 22.59 -21.46 -17.31
CA GLU A 291 23.38 -22.31 -18.23
C GLU A 291 22.79 -23.73 -18.31
N GLU A 292 22.47 -24.34 -17.17
CA GLU A 292 21.80 -25.65 -17.09
C GLU A 292 20.41 -25.63 -17.74
N GLY A 293 19.70 -24.50 -17.64
CA GLY A 293 18.40 -24.25 -18.28
C GLY A 293 18.46 -23.99 -19.78
N GLY A 294 19.66 -23.95 -20.38
CA GLY A 294 19.86 -23.69 -21.80
C GLY A 294 19.57 -22.24 -22.21
N TYR A 295 19.86 -21.29 -21.33
CA TYR A 295 19.82 -19.86 -21.64
C TYR A 295 21.15 -19.39 -22.24
N GLU A 296 21.05 -18.49 -23.20
CA GLU A 296 22.18 -17.87 -23.89
C GLU A 296 22.43 -16.48 -23.31
N PHE A 297 23.65 -16.27 -22.80
CA PHE A 297 24.03 -15.02 -22.14
C PHE A 297 24.31 -13.93 -23.15
N VAL A 298 23.66 -12.78 -22.97
CA VAL A 298 23.82 -11.59 -23.79
C VAL A 298 24.11 -10.37 -22.92
N HIS A 299 24.62 -9.31 -23.55
CA HIS A 299 24.90 -8.04 -22.87
C HIS A 299 24.44 -6.89 -23.76
N SER A 300 23.73 -5.93 -23.18
CA SER A 300 23.21 -4.78 -23.90
C SER A 300 23.57 -3.44 -23.23
N PRO A 301 23.74 -2.35 -24.01
CA PRO A 301 24.06 -1.04 -23.45
C PRO A 301 23.00 -0.52 -22.46
N HIS A 302 23.40 0.37 -21.55
CA HIS A 302 22.50 1.03 -20.59
C HIS A 302 21.72 2.22 -21.17
N ILE A 303 22.13 2.73 -22.34
CA ILE A 303 21.61 3.94 -22.95
C ILE A 303 21.36 3.70 -24.44
N THR A 304 20.29 4.29 -24.99
CA THR A 304 19.96 4.17 -26.41
C THR A 304 19.19 5.39 -26.90
N LYS A 305 19.07 5.53 -28.23
CA LYS A 305 18.31 6.59 -28.88
C LYS A 305 16.81 6.41 -28.64
N GLN A 306 16.11 7.54 -28.55
CA GLN A 306 14.65 7.63 -28.40
C GLN A 306 13.88 6.66 -29.29
N ASN A 307 14.25 6.55 -30.58
CA ASN A 307 13.53 5.73 -31.57
C ASN A 307 13.34 4.27 -31.15
N LEU A 308 14.26 3.68 -30.37
CA LEU A 308 14.09 2.29 -29.90
C LEU A 308 12.93 2.16 -28.91
N PHE A 309 12.76 3.13 -28.02
CA PHE A 309 11.66 3.16 -27.04
C PHE A 309 10.34 3.64 -27.64
N GLU A 310 10.37 4.44 -28.70
CA GLU A 310 9.18 4.73 -29.51
C GLU A 310 8.70 3.47 -30.23
N THR A 311 9.61 2.78 -30.93
CA THR A 311 9.29 1.56 -31.69
C THR A 311 8.73 0.46 -30.80
N SER A 312 9.27 0.32 -29.58
CA SER A 312 8.79 -0.67 -28.61
C SER A 312 7.58 -0.18 -27.78
N GLY A 313 7.09 1.04 -27.98
CA GLY A 313 5.95 1.62 -27.27
C GLY A 313 6.24 2.10 -25.84
N HIS A 314 7.43 1.87 -25.29
CA HIS A 314 7.79 2.26 -23.93
C HIS A 314 7.72 3.77 -23.71
N LEU A 315 8.08 4.57 -24.72
CA LEU A 315 7.98 6.03 -24.59
C LEU A 315 6.52 6.52 -24.58
N ALA A 316 5.58 5.80 -25.19
CA ALA A 316 4.17 6.17 -25.12
C ALA A 316 3.55 5.79 -23.77
N TRP A 317 3.91 4.61 -23.24
CA TRP A 317 3.23 4.01 -22.10
C TRP A 317 3.96 4.11 -20.76
N TYR A 318 5.26 4.43 -20.75
CA TYR A 318 6.14 4.34 -19.58
C TYR A 318 7.06 5.56 -19.41
N LYS A 319 6.88 6.64 -20.17
CA LYS A 319 7.73 7.84 -20.13
C LYS A 319 7.91 8.41 -18.73
N ASP A 320 6.84 8.49 -17.95
CA ASP A 320 6.88 9.07 -16.60
C ASP A 320 7.70 8.24 -15.61
N GLY A 321 7.90 6.94 -15.91
CA GLY A 321 8.77 6.04 -15.16
C GLY A 321 10.21 5.97 -15.69
N MET A 322 10.53 6.70 -16.76
CA MET A 322 11.87 6.76 -17.35
C MET A 322 12.64 7.96 -16.82
N PHE A 323 13.96 7.82 -16.71
CA PHE A 323 14.81 9.00 -16.50
C PHE A 323 14.68 9.97 -17.67
N PRO A 324 14.76 11.30 -17.42
CA PRO A 324 14.69 12.29 -18.48
C PRO A 324 15.74 12.06 -19.58
N PRO A 325 15.45 12.42 -20.85
CA PRO A 325 16.40 12.25 -21.93
C PRO A 325 17.62 13.14 -21.75
N MET A 326 18.76 12.65 -22.26
CA MET A 326 19.94 13.46 -22.57
C MET A 326 19.86 13.90 -24.03
N HIS A 327 19.69 15.20 -24.27
CA HIS A 327 19.68 15.77 -25.61
C HIS A 327 21.11 16.02 -26.10
N LEU A 328 21.53 15.31 -27.15
CA LEU A 328 22.92 15.30 -27.64
C LEU A 328 23.01 15.67 -29.13
N ASP A 329 24.21 16.04 -29.58
CA ASP A 329 24.57 16.28 -30.98
C ASP A 329 23.81 17.41 -31.72
N GLU A 330 23.13 18.31 -31.00
CA GLU A 330 22.58 19.54 -31.58
C GLU A 330 23.74 20.45 -32.01
N VAL A 331 23.74 20.87 -33.28
CA VAL A 331 24.72 21.83 -33.79
C VAL A 331 23.99 23.11 -34.15
N ARG A 332 24.52 24.24 -33.66
CA ARG A 332 24.05 25.58 -33.98
C ARG A 332 25.12 26.36 -34.72
N ASN A 333 24.70 27.23 -35.66
CA ASN A 333 25.60 28.19 -36.29
C ASN A 333 25.90 29.37 -35.35
N GLU A 334 26.76 30.29 -35.79
CA GLU A 334 27.14 31.51 -35.05
C GLU A 334 25.94 32.42 -34.73
N ALA A 335 24.84 32.33 -35.50
CA ALA A 335 23.60 33.05 -35.28
C ALA A 335 22.64 32.34 -34.29
N GLY A 336 23.02 31.17 -33.75
CA GLY A 336 22.22 30.38 -32.82
C GLY A 336 21.16 29.48 -33.46
N GLU A 337 21.12 29.40 -34.80
CA GLU A 337 20.17 28.58 -35.56
C GLU A 337 20.64 27.13 -35.61
N ILE A 338 19.70 26.19 -35.47
CA ILE A 338 19.99 24.75 -35.48
C ILE A 338 20.36 24.32 -36.91
N THR A 339 21.61 23.90 -37.11
CA THR A 339 22.11 23.32 -38.37
C THR A 339 22.07 21.80 -38.38
N ARG A 340 21.97 21.18 -37.21
CA ARG A 340 21.71 19.74 -37.03
C ARG A 340 20.83 19.55 -35.80
N ALA A 341 19.66 18.94 -36.00
CA ALA A 341 18.79 18.57 -34.89
C ALA A 341 19.52 17.60 -33.95
N GLY A 342 19.43 17.85 -32.65
CA GLY A 342 19.92 16.92 -31.65
C GLY A 342 19.08 15.65 -31.56
N VAL A 343 19.59 14.68 -30.83
CA VAL A 343 18.97 13.37 -30.62
C VAL A 343 18.86 13.11 -29.14
N ASP A 344 17.68 12.70 -28.71
CA ASP A 344 17.43 12.29 -27.34
C ASP A 344 17.90 10.86 -27.10
N TYR A 345 18.67 10.68 -26.03
CA TYR A 345 19.09 9.39 -25.50
C TYR A 345 18.47 9.16 -24.13
N TYR A 346 18.03 7.93 -23.90
CA TYR A 346 17.41 7.52 -22.63
C TYR A 346 18.21 6.39 -22.00
N LEU A 347 18.30 6.42 -20.67
CA LEU A 347 18.67 5.23 -19.89
C LEU A 347 17.59 4.16 -20.06
N LYS A 348 17.98 2.89 -20.16
CA LYS A 348 17.04 1.80 -20.36
C LYS A 348 16.21 1.53 -19.08
N PRO A 349 14.87 1.54 -19.15
CA PRO A 349 14.01 1.13 -18.04
C PRO A 349 13.81 -0.39 -17.98
N MET A 350 14.07 -1.09 -19.10
CA MET A 350 13.87 -2.52 -19.33
C MET A 350 14.83 -3.02 -20.43
N ASN A 351 15.14 -4.32 -20.45
CA ASN A 351 16.08 -4.90 -21.43
C ASN A 351 15.40 -5.40 -22.73
N CYS A 352 14.08 -5.61 -22.71
CA CYS A 352 13.31 -6.23 -23.80
C CYS A 352 13.64 -5.71 -25.20
N PRO A 353 13.67 -4.37 -25.45
CA PRO A 353 13.95 -3.85 -26.78
C PRO A 353 15.32 -4.24 -27.32
N PHE A 354 16.31 -4.42 -26.45
CA PHE A 354 17.67 -4.82 -26.83
C PHE A 354 17.75 -6.31 -27.18
N HIS A 355 17.07 -7.16 -26.42
CA HIS A 355 17.02 -8.60 -26.69
C HIS A 355 16.29 -8.88 -28.01
N ILE A 356 15.26 -8.09 -28.35
CA ILE A 356 14.59 -8.14 -29.66
C ILE A 356 15.54 -7.76 -30.80
N LEU A 357 16.45 -6.79 -30.61
CA LEU A 357 17.46 -6.47 -31.63
C LEU A 357 18.43 -7.63 -31.87
N ILE A 358 18.79 -8.38 -30.83
CA ILE A 358 19.61 -9.59 -30.94
C ILE A 358 18.86 -10.68 -31.72
N TYR A 359 17.60 -10.92 -31.38
CA TYR A 359 16.74 -11.86 -32.11
C TYR A 359 16.67 -11.48 -33.60
N ARG A 360 16.41 -10.20 -33.91
CA ARG A 360 16.27 -9.65 -35.27
C ARG A 360 17.58 -9.58 -36.06
N SER A 361 18.75 -9.71 -35.42
CA SER A 361 20.04 -9.52 -36.08
C SER A 361 20.33 -10.52 -37.21
N GLN A 362 19.64 -11.67 -37.22
CA GLN A 362 19.79 -12.72 -38.21
C GLN A 362 18.44 -13.35 -38.52
N GLY A 363 18.31 -13.96 -39.71
CA GLY A 363 17.14 -14.78 -40.04
C GLY A 363 17.06 -16.00 -39.13
N ARG A 364 15.85 -16.36 -38.67
CA ARG A 364 15.60 -17.46 -37.74
C ARG A 364 14.73 -18.54 -38.37
N SER A 365 15.09 -19.79 -38.16
CA SER A 365 14.26 -20.96 -38.46
C SER A 365 13.38 -21.33 -37.27
N TYR A 366 12.23 -21.96 -37.50
CA TYR A 366 11.43 -22.57 -36.43
C TYR A 366 12.23 -23.60 -35.61
N ARG A 367 13.29 -24.17 -36.20
CA ARG A 367 14.20 -25.11 -35.53
C ARG A 367 15.10 -24.45 -34.50
N ASP A 368 15.31 -23.14 -34.61
CA ASP A 368 16.10 -22.36 -33.67
C ASP A 368 15.28 -21.98 -32.41
N LEU A 369 13.97 -22.32 -32.38
CA LEU A 369 13.06 -22.01 -31.28
C LEU A 369 12.75 -23.27 -30.42
N PRO A 370 12.70 -23.16 -29.08
CA PRO A 370 12.77 -21.92 -28.30
C PRO A 370 14.19 -21.39 -28.12
N MET A 371 14.36 -20.07 -28.26
CA MET A 371 15.60 -19.34 -28.01
C MET A 371 15.45 -18.54 -26.71
N ARG A 372 16.35 -18.71 -25.76
CA ARG A 372 16.25 -18.11 -24.42
C ARG A 372 17.42 -17.17 -24.18
N LEU A 373 17.19 -15.86 -24.30
CA LEU A 373 18.23 -14.87 -24.02
C LEU A 373 18.19 -14.47 -22.55
N PHE A 374 19.36 -14.40 -21.91
CA PHE A 374 19.49 -13.99 -20.51
C PHE A 374 20.55 -12.90 -20.34
N GLU A 375 20.29 -11.94 -19.47
CA GLU A 375 21.22 -10.86 -19.12
C GLU A 375 21.03 -10.47 -17.65
N PHE A 376 22.13 -10.30 -16.91
CA PHE A 376 22.11 -9.51 -15.68
C PHE A 376 22.01 -8.02 -16.05
N GLY A 377 20.82 -7.61 -16.47
CA GLY A 377 20.57 -6.34 -17.14
C GLY A 377 20.42 -5.19 -16.14
N GLY A 378 21.38 -4.27 -16.15
CA GLY A 378 21.28 -3.03 -15.36
C GLY A 378 20.30 -2.04 -15.98
N VAL A 379 19.19 -1.77 -15.27
CA VAL A 379 18.11 -0.88 -15.71
C VAL A 379 17.89 0.27 -14.72
N TYR A 380 17.26 1.34 -15.21
CA TYR A 380 17.05 2.57 -14.47
C TYR A 380 15.59 3.03 -14.57
N ARG A 381 14.93 3.20 -13.42
CA ARG A 381 13.54 3.65 -13.31
C ARG A 381 13.47 4.93 -12.48
N TYR A 382 12.70 5.90 -12.96
CA TYR A 382 12.52 7.17 -12.29
C TYR A 382 11.47 7.07 -11.18
N GLU A 383 11.84 6.37 -10.10
CA GLU A 383 11.02 6.30 -8.89
C GLU A 383 11.02 7.65 -8.17
N LYS A 384 9.84 8.10 -7.75
CA LYS A 384 9.70 9.35 -6.96
C LYS A 384 10.54 9.23 -5.68
N SER A 385 11.17 10.32 -5.25
CA SER A 385 12.08 10.31 -4.10
C SER A 385 11.42 9.77 -2.82
N GLY A 386 10.14 10.10 -2.60
CA GLY A 386 9.37 9.66 -1.43
C GLY A 386 9.01 8.16 -1.40
N VAL A 387 9.19 7.43 -2.50
CA VAL A 387 8.88 5.98 -2.55
C VAL A 387 10.12 5.09 -2.55
N VAL A 388 11.32 5.66 -2.71
CA VAL A 388 12.57 4.90 -2.64
C VAL A 388 12.77 4.34 -1.22
N HIS A 389 13.12 3.06 -1.11
CA HIS A 389 13.24 2.39 0.18
C HIS A 389 14.32 1.31 0.17
N GLY A 390 15.49 1.62 0.75
CA GLY A 390 16.62 0.69 0.83
C GLY A 390 16.89 0.00 -0.52
N LEU A 391 17.17 -1.31 -0.49
CA LEU A 391 17.28 -2.14 -1.70
C LEU A 391 15.95 -2.62 -2.31
N THR A 392 14.80 -2.44 -1.64
CA THR A 392 13.52 -3.01 -2.11
C THR A 392 12.85 -2.13 -3.17
N ARG A 393 13.10 -0.82 -3.15
CA ARG A 393 12.65 0.12 -4.19
C ARG A 393 13.74 1.12 -4.50
N VAL A 394 14.39 0.92 -5.64
CA VAL A 394 15.59 1.65 -6.09
C VAL A 394 15.40 2.23 -7.48
N ARG A 395 16.23 3.21 -7.84
CA ARG A 395 16.26 3.80 -9.18
C ARG A 395 17.18 3.08 -10.14
N GLY A 396 18.24 2.45 -9.63
CA GLY A 396 19.16 1.62 -10.41
C GLY A 396 19.16 0.21 -9.85
N MET A 397 18.92 -0.77 -10.72
CA MET A 397 18.87 -2.19 -10.34
C MET A 397 19.45 -3.07 -11.44
N THR A 398 19.90 -4.26 -11.05
CA THR A 398 20.27 -5.32 -11.97
C THR A 398 19.24 -6.42 -11.85
N GLN A 399 18.54 -6.72 -12.94
CA GLN A 399 17.60 -7.83 -13.01
C GLN A 399 18.30 -9.03 -13.63
N ASP A 400 18.05 -10.22 -13.12
CA ASP A 400 18.32 -11.50 -13.79
C ASP A 400 17.27 -11.73 -14.88
N ASP A 401 17.33 -10.90 -15.91
CA ASP A 401 16.28 -10.75 -16.91
C ASP A 401 16.44 -11.74 -18.07
N ALA A 402 15.33 -12.29 -18.55
CA ALA A 402 15.31 -13.23 -19.65
C ALA A 402 14.18 -12.97 -20.65
N HIS A 403 14.48 -13.12 -21.93
CA HIS A 403 13.50 -13.06 -23.01
C HIS A 403 13.53 -14.35 -23.82
N ILE A 404 12.41 -15.07 -23.82
CA ILE A 404 12.26 -16.34 -24.51
C ILE A 404 11.43 -16.13 -25.78
N PHE A 405 12.02 -16.43 -26.92
CA PHE A 405 11.35 -16.45 -28.21
C PHE A 405 10.93 -17.89 -28.49
N THR A 406 9.63 -18.13 -28.65
CA THR A 406 9.08 -19.46 -28.88
C THR A 406 7.93 -19.43 -29.88
N THR A 407 7.54 -20.59 -30.38
CA THR A 407 6.37 -20.72 -31.26
C THR A 407 5.08 -20.84 -30.43
N PRO A 408 3.91 -20.49 -30.97
CA PRO A 408 2.63 -20.63 -30.25
C PRO A 408 2.40 -22.05 -29.71
N GLU A 409 2.78 -23.07 -30.47
CA GLU A 409 2.58 -24.48 -30.10
C GLU A 409 3.40 -24.89 -28.88
N LYS A 410 4.57 -24.27 -28.67
CA LYS A 410 5.48 -24.54 -27.55
C LYS A 410 5.26 -23.60 -26.36
N MET A 411 4.44 -22.56 -26.51
CA MET A 411 4.27 -21.50 -25.51
C MET A 411 3.90 -22.05 -24.13
N GLN A 412 2.87 -22.90 -24.06
CA GLN A 412 2.41 -23.46 -22.78
C GLN A 412 3.48 -24.34 -22.11
N GLU A 413 4.22 -25.14 -22.89
CA GLU A 413 5.30 -25.98 -22.36
C GLU A 413 6.44 -25.14 -21.78
N GLU A 414 6.84 -24.09 -22.49
CA GLU A 414 7.91 -23.20 -22.05
C GLU A 414 7.50 -22.39 -20.81
N LEU A 415 6.26 -21.91 -20.71
CA LEU A 415 5.77 -21.23 -19.51
C LEU A 415 5.80 -22.12 -18.27
N VAL A 416 5.44 -23.41 -18.39
CA VAL A 416 5.52 -24.34 -17.27
C VAL A 416 6.96 -24.55 -16.82
N LYS A 417 7.90 -24.70 -17.77
CA LYS A 417 9.33 -24.85 -17.46
C LYS A 417 9.91 -23.61 -16.79
N VAL A 418 9.57 -22.42 -17.28
CA VAL A 418 10.03 -21.15 -16.69
C VAL A 418 9.53 -21.00 -15.27
N LEU A 419 8.24 -21.28 -15.04
CA LEU A 419 7.66 -21.14 -13.72
C LEU A 419 8.26 -22.15 -12.72
N ASP A 420 8.50 -23.40 -13.15
CA ASP A 420 9.20 -24.40 -12.33
C ASP A 420 10.65 -24.00 -12.04
N PHE A 421 11.36 -23.46 -13.04
CA PHE A 421 12.72 -22.94 -12.91
C PHE A 421 12.78 -21.82 -11.86
N VAL A 422 11.90 -20.81 -11.98
CA VAL A 422 11.81 -19.68 -11.04
C VAL A 422 11.51 -20.16 -9.63
N LEU A 423 10.49 -21.01 -9.45
CA LEU A 423 10.11 -21.52 -8.14
C LEU A 423 11.26 -22.32 -7.49
N THR A 424 11.98 -23.13 -8.27
CA THR A 424 13.15 -23.87 -7.78
C THR A 424 14.28 -22.93 -7.38
N LEU A 425 14.61 -21.95 -8.24
CA LEU A 425 15.64 -20.95 -7.95
C LEU A 425 15.34 -20.17 -6.65
N LEU A 426 14.09 -19.76 -6.43
CA LEU A 426 13.67 -19.07 -5.22
C LEU A 426 13.72 -19.99 -3.98
N ARG A 427 13.39 -21.29 -4.12
CA ARG A 427 13.55 -22.29 -3.05
C ARG A 427 14.99 -22.48 -2.64
N ASP A 428 15.92 -22.45 -3.59
CA ASP A 428 17.34 -22.56 -3.30
C ASP A 428 17.87 -21.35 -2.52
N TYR A 429 17.24 -20.17 -2.68
CA TYR A 429 17.48 -19.00 -1.83
C TYR A 429 16.76 -19.05 -0.46
N GLY A 430 16.03 -20.14 -0.18
CA GLY A 430 15.35 -20.36 1.09
C GLY A 430 13.91 -19.85 1.16
N LEU A 431 13.33 -19.38 0.05
CA LEU A 431 11.92 -18.96 -0.01
C LEU A 431 11.04 -20.17 -0.33
N ASN A 432 10.04 -20.47 0.50
CA ASN A 432 9.24 -21.69 0.35
C ASN A 432 7.72 -21.47 0.38
N ASP A 433 7.27 -20.29 0.81
CA ASP A 433 5.85 -19.93 0.89
C ASP A 433 5.53 -18.99 -0.28
N PHE A 434 4.82 -19.55 -1.28
CA PHE A 434 4.47 -18.86 -2.51
C PHE A 434 2.99 -18.92 -2.79
N TYR A 435 2.49 -17.87 -3.41
CA TYR A 435 1.27 -17.92 -4.22
C TYR A 435 1.51 -17.19 -5.55
N LEU A 436 0.62 -17.40 -6.51
CA LEU A 436 0.70 -16.82 -7.84
C LEU A 436 -0.39 -15.77 -8.00
N GLU A 437 -0.05 -14.67 -8.66
CA GLU A 437 -1.02 -13.68 -9.12
C GLU A 437 -1.06 -13.70 -10.65
N LEU A 438 -2.26 -13.84 -11.21
CA LEU A 438 -2.51 -13.71 -12.64
C LEU A 438 -3.06 -12.32 -12.92
N SER A 439 -2.21 -11.44 -13.43
CA SER A 439 -2.63 -10.09 -13.78
C SER A 439 -3.25 -10.05 -15.17
N THR A 440 -4.47 -9.52 -15.25
CA THR A 440 -5.30 -9.52 -16.46
C THR A 440 -5.30 -8.15 -17.14
N LYS A 441 -5.87 -8.10 -18.36
CA LYS A 441 -5.89 -6.94 -19.24
C LYS A 441 -6.41 -5.68 -18.54
N ASN A 442 -5.66 -4.59 -18.64
CA ASN A 442 -6.12 -3.26 -18.24
C ASN A 442 -6.95 -2.62 -19.38
N PRO A 443 -8.21 -2.23 -19.16
CA PRO A 443 -9.05 -1.63 -20.20
C PRO A 443 -8.53 -0.30 -20.76
N GLU A 444 -7.73 0.45 -20.00
CA GLU A 444 -7.22 1.77 -20.36
C GLU A 444 -5.79 1.72 -20.93
N LYS A 445 -5.06 0.63 -20.67
CA LYS A 445 -3.62 0.53 -20.97
C LYS A 445 -3.25 -0.86 -21.54
N PHE A 446 -3.49 -1.06 -22.84
CA PHE A 446 -3.13 -2.30 -23.53
C PHE A 446 -2.83 -2.07 -25.03
N VAL A 447 -2.18 -3.04 -25.67
CA VAL A 447 -2.01 -3.14 -27.12
C VAL A 447 -2.43 -4.53 -27.62
N GLY A 448 -2.72 -4.66 -28.91
CA GLY A 448 -3.16 -5.93 -29.53
C GLY A 448 -4.67 -6.15 -29.48
N GLU A 449 -5.12 -7.28 -30.02
CA GLU A 449 -6.55 -7.62 -30.13
C GLU A 449 -7.05 -8.34 -28.87
N ASP A 450 -8.35 -8.25 -28.59
CA ASP A 450 -8.96 -8.90 -27.42
C ASP A 450 -8.79 -10.42 -27.45
N ALA A 451 -8.81 -11.02 -28.64
CA ALA A 451 -8.60 -12.45 -28.82
C ALA A 451 -7.21 -12.89 -28.33
N ASP A 452 -6.16 -12.10 -28.64
CA ASP A 452 -4.78 -12.39 -28.22
C ASP A 452 -4.67 -12.34 -26.69
N TRP A 453 -5.34 -11.38 -26.05
CA TRP A 453 -5.37 -11.24 -24.59
C TRP A 453 -6.06 -12.40 -23.91
N VAL A 454 -7.20 -12.85 -24.44
CA VAL A 454 -7.92 -14.01 -23.91
C VAL A 454 -7.07 -15.27 -24.04
N GLU A 455 -6.46 -15.50 -25.21
CA GLU A 455 -5.59 -16.66 -25.44
C GLU A 455 -4.35 -16.64 -24.52
N ALA A 456 -3.67 -15.51 -24.41
CA ALA A 456 -2.49 -15.36 -23.56
C ALA A 456 -2.83 -15.57 -22.08
N THR A 457 -3.93 -14.97 -21.60
CA THR A 457 -4.36 -15.08 -20.20
C THR A 457 -4.71 -16.53 -19.85
N GLU A 458 -5.44 -17.22 -20.73
CA GLU A 458 -5.79 -18.62 -20.50
C GLU A 458 -4.59 -19.57 -20.60
N THR A 459 -3.61 -19.25 -21.46
CA THR A 459 -2.37 -20.02 -21.55
C THR A 459 -1.57 -19.89 -20.25
N LEU A 460 -1.46 -18.68 -19.69
CA LEU A 460 -0.84 -18.45 -18.38
C LEU A 460 -1.60 -19.17 -17.27
N ARG A 461 -2.93 -19.03 -17.20
CA ARG A 461 -3.77 -19.70 -16.20
C ARG A 461 -3.53 -21.22 -16.18
N LYS A 462 -3.49 -21.85 -17.37
CA LYS A 462 -3.21 -23.29 -17.50
C LYS A 462 -1.80 -23.66 -17.06
N ALA A 463 -0.80 -22.80 -17.28
CA ALA A 463 0.56 -23.03 -16.81
C ALA A 463 0.67 -22.89 -15.28
N ALA A 464 0.06 -21.85 -14.69
CA ALA A 464 0.03 -21.61 -13.25
C ALA A 464 -0.65 -22.75 -12.49
N ASN A 465 -1.82 -23.22 -12.96
CA ASN A 465 -2.57 -24.29 -12.31
C ASN A 465 -1.80 -25.62 -12.23
N LYS A 466 -0.78 -25.83 -13.08
CA LYS A 466 0.08 -27.03 -13.00
C LYS A 466 1.05 -27.01 -11.82
N GLN A 467 1.32 -25.84 -11.23
CA GLN A 467 2.24 -25.71 -10.11
C GLN A 467 1.62 -26.08 -8.75
N ASN A 468 0.31 -26.30 -8.70
CA ASN A 468 -0.43 -26.60 -7.48
C ASN A 468 -0.20 -25.55 -6.36
N LEU A 469 -0.12 -24.28 -6.77
CA LEU A 469 -0.07 -23.11 -5.89
C LEU A 469 -1.41 -22.37 -5.97
N GLU A 470 -1.73 -21.60 -4.92
CA GLU A 470 -2.87 -20.69 -4.95
C GLU A 470 -2.69 -19.68 -6.08
N LEU A 471 -3.75 -19.44 -6.86
CA LEU A 471 -3.78 -18.51 -7.98
C LEU A 471 -4.83 -17.43 -7.71
N VAL A 472 -4.35 -16.22 -7.44
CA VAL A 472 -5.17 -15.03 -7.20
C VAL A 472 -5.27 -14.22 -8.49
N LEU A 473 -6.44 -13.63 -8.76
CA LEU A 473 -6.61 -12.73 -9.90
C LEU A 473 -6.23 -11.29 -9.52
N ASP A 474 -5.50 -10.63 -10.41
CA ASP A 474 -5.11 -9.22 -10.29
C ASP A 474 -5.67 -8.45 -11.50
N ASP A 475 -6.93 -8.02 -11.37
CA ASP A 475 -7.67 -7.44 -12.48
C ASP A 475 -7.11 -6.08 -12.90
N GLY A 476 -6.67 -5.99 -14.16
CA GLY A 476 -6.08 -4.78 -14.73
C GLY A 476 -4.61 -4.51 -14.34
N GLY A 477 -3.96 -5.43 -13.62
CA GLY A 477 -2.56 -5.29 -13.18
C GLY A 477 -1.50 -5.71 -14.22
N ALA A 478 -1.92 -6.11 -15.43
CA ALA A 478 -1.02 -6.55 -16.49
C ALA A 478 -0.14 -5.41 -17.04
N ALA A 479 0.97 -5.79 -17.69
CA ALA A 479 1.76 -4.84 -18.48
C ALA A 479 1.00 -4.47 -19.78
N PHE A 480 1.34 -3.34 -20.39
CA PHE A 480 0.62 -2.89 -21.60
C PHE A 480 0.72 -3.87 -22.78
N TYR A 481 1.74 -4.73 -22.80
CA TYR A 481 2.04 -5.67 -23.88
C TYR A 481 1.56 -7.11 -23.63
N GLY A 482 0.92 -7.40 -22.49
CA GLY A 482 0.38 -8.74 -22.24
C GLY A 482 0.15 -9.05 -20.76
N PRO A 483 -0.60 -10.14 -20.48
CA PRO A 483 -0.84 -10.62 -19.12
C PRO A 483 0.45 -11.18 -18.51
N LYS A 484 0.48 -11.28 -17.18
CA LYS A 484 1.65 -11.81 -16.45
C LYS A 484 1.22 -12.74 -15.31
N ILE A 485 2.09 -13.69 -14.99
CA ILE A 485 2.08 -14.39 -13.70
C ILE A 485 3.15 -13.73 -12.86
N SER A 486 2.79 -13.33 -11.65
CA SER A 486 3.74 -12.83 -10.65
C SER A 486 3.88 -13.86 -9.54
N VAL A 487 5.11 -14.19 -9.14
CA VAL A 487 5.39 -15.08 -8.00
C VAL A 487 5.52 -14.22 -6.75
N GLN A 488 4.56 -14.38 -5.85
CA GLN A 488 4.51 -13.69 -4.57
C GLN A 488 5.11 -14.60 -3.50
N ALA A 489 6.11 -14.10 -2.78
CA ALA A 489 6.80 -14.86 -1.72
C ALA A 489 6.63 -14.18 -0.37
N LYS A 490 6.38 -14.96 0.69
CA LYS A 490 6.40 -14.46 2.06
C LYS A 490 7.79 -14.51 2.66
N ASP A 491 8.18 -13.42 3.31
CA ASP A 491 9.43 -13.36 4.07
C ASP A 491 9.30 -13.98 5.48
N ALA A 492 10.41 -14.05 6.20
CA ALA A 492 10.50 -14.68 7.53
C ALA A 492 9.62 -14.05 8.62
N ILE A 493 8.98 -12.90 8.35
CA ILE A 493 8.08 -12.21 9.27
C ILE A 493 6.67 -12.04 8.67
N GLY A 494 6.38 -12.74 7.57
CA GLY A 494 5.04 -12.84 6.98
C GLY A 494 4.66 -11.71 6.03
N ARG A 495 5.60 -10.86 5.59
CA ARG A 495 5.31 -9.86 4.54
C ARG A 495 5.44 -10.49 3.16
N THR A 496 4.57 -10.10 2.25
CA THR A 496 4.58 -10.57 0.87
C THR A 496 5.40 -9.65 -0.04
N TRP A 497 6.18 -10.25 -0.93
CA TRP A 497 6.99 -9.57 -1.93
C TRP A 497 6.79 -10.21 -3.30
N GLN A 498 6.62 -9.38 -4.34
CA GLN A 498 6.68 -9.84 -5.72
C GLN A 498 8.15 -10.12 -6.08
N MET A 499 8.49 -11.39 -6.32
CA MET A 499 9.87 -11.82 -6.56
C MET A 499 10.19 -12.09 -8.03
N SER A 500 9.21 -12.56 -8.81
CA SER A 500 9.35 -12.88 -10.23
C SER A 500 8.11 -12.55 -11.03
#